data_AF-A0A9P3GEJ7-F1
#
_entry.id   AF-A0A9P3GEJ7-F1
#
_cell.length_a   1.000
_cell.length_b   1.000
_cell.length_c   1.000
_cell.angle_alpha   90.00
_cell.angle_beta   90.00
_cell.angle_gamma   90.00
#
_symmetry.space_group_name_H-M   'P 1'
#
loop_
_entity.id
_entity.type
_entity.pdbx_description
1 polymer ?
#
loop_
_entity_poly.entity_id
_entity_poly.type
_entity_poly.pdbx_seq_one_letter_code
_entity_poly.pdbx_strand_id
1 'polypeptide(L)'
;MAALGSIKTLAHDIVQRIDSLALAVNSYKSLSESLATDSIQGVDDALSLALSHVRVLRNFRSPVNSLPPEILTTIFRCLMEPETQPQQHRTLTGVAPSAGTATRIPISITHVCRYWRDSALGCPLLWSPIVFEPKDMATKYSLPYLCLQRALGAPLDVQIKCSKSMDPQIWSVLAARSSRLRRVQVIDLLGPEQLRELRQAVPILHTLHIEVSHDLFDRRWEGEDLLDELPELFAGSTPALRHLKLNLFTSFSTNRFANLEVLHLSHQIYRERGDLASLFALLEASLQLEEVSLTDCHLAFAHEGPVPTGDRFLPLYRLRRLTLVDCHASLVSSVLARVETAHGGIALLIKDWTPSRPLNALFPPPATSRLHALAGVTALALDYDRAEVRAGGGGSAVRLALEPDLDTADALAPALAALFPLHALRSVALAGIELHGAPFWRGFLGALPALAHLALWLPPTQPQKWVEALRPDAGTAYPAPLLDTLTVFPPYPAVLDAAAAVLQARAEDGHRLRVLNVVMEERTRDAEIRRAFEGLDIAALEQFVDRVVQDVVSRYGHEFPVPEEHRAFIAQ
;
A
#
# COMPACT_ATOMS: atom_id res chain seq x y z
N MET A 1 -24.25 18.59 45.02
CA MET A 1 -25.04 18.71 46.28
C MET A 1 -26.27 17.81 46.26
N ALA A 2 -27.15 17.88 45.24
CA ALA A 2 -28.35 17.02 45.13
C ALA A 2 -28.06 15.50 45.12
N ALA A 3 -27.04 15.04 44.39
CA ALA A 3 -26.66 13.61 44.35
C ALA A 3 -26.11 13.08 45.69
N LEU A 4 -25.43 13.93 46.48
CA LEU A 4 -24.94 13.59 47.82
C LEU A 4 -26.08 13.49 48.84
N GLY A 5 -27.09 14.37 48.72
CA GLY A 5 -28.34 14.27 49.49
C GLY A 5 -29.11 12.99 49.18
N SER A 6 -29.22 12.66 47.89
CA SER A 6 -29.89 11.44 47.41
C SER A 6 -29.20 10.15 47.86
N ILE A 7 -27.86 10.13 48.01
CA ILE A 7 -27.14 8.96 48.52
C ILE A 7 -27.31 8.80 50.02
N LYS A 8 -27.35 9.90 50.79
CA LYS A 8 -27.64 9.82 52.23
C LYS A 8 -29.05 9.29 52.49
N THR A 9 -30.04 9.71 51.71
CA THR A 9 -31.41 9.19 51.81
C THR A 9 -31.49 7.73 51.37
N LEU A 10 -30.79 7.32 50.30
CA LEU A 10 -30.77 5.92 49.89
C LEU A 10 -30.02 5.01 50.87
N ALA A 11 -28.92 5.50 51.45
CA ALA A 11 -28.20 4.79 52.50
C ALA A 11 -29.09 4.61 53.75
N HIS A 12 -29.89 5.63 54.09
CA HIS A 12 -30.85 5.54 55.18
C HIS A 12 -31.99 4.55 54.88
N ASP A 13 -32.54 4.54 53.66
CA ASP A 13 -33.56 3.59 53.21
C ASP A 13 -33.02 2.15 53.17
N ILE A 14 -31.79 1.94 52.70
CA ILE A 14 -31.11 0.62 52.73
C ILE A 14 -30.89 0.17 54.16
N VAL A 15 -30.41 1.04 55.05
CA VAL A 15 -30.23 0.71 56.48
C VAL A 15 -31.57 0.37 57.11
N GLN A 16 -32.63 1.15 56.89
CA GLN A 16 -33.97 0.85 57.40
C GLN A 16 -34.52 -0.48 56.88
N ARG A 17 -34.31 -0.81 55.59
CA ARG A 17 -34.76 -2.08 55.00
C ARG A 17 -33.97 -3.27 55.52
N ILE A 18 -32.65 -3.12 55.69
CA ILE A 18 -31.78 -4.13 56.31
C ILE A 18 -32.13 -4.32 57.78
N ASP A 19 -32.39 -3.25 58.52
CA ASP A 19 -32.80 -3.29 59.93
C ASP A 19 -34.18 -3.95 60.06
N SER A 20 -35.12 -3.67 59.15
CA SER A 20 -36.43 -4.34 59.10
C SER A 20 -36.31 -5.83 58.79
N LEU A 21 -35.38 -6.21 57.89
CA LEU A 21 -35.05 -7.60 57.60
C LEU A 21 -34.37 -8.29 58.78
N ALA A 22 -33.45 -7.62 59.47
CA ALA A 22 -32.74 -8.13 60.65
C ALA A 22 -33.67 -8.29 61.86
N LEU A 23 -34.61 -7.37 62.05
CA LEU A 23 -35.68 -7.46 63.05
C LEU A 23 -36.62 -8.63 62.76
N ALA A 24 -36.94 -8.87 61.48
CA ALA A 24 -37.70 -10.04 61.09
C ALA A 24 -36.90 -11.33 61.38
N VAL A 25 -35.64 -11.40 60.94
CA VAL A 25 -34.75 -12.56 61.11
C VAL A 25 -34.54 -12.94 62.60
N ASN A 26 -34.52 -11.99 63.53
CA ASN A 26 -34.38 -12.27 64.98
C ASN A 26 -35.58 -13.03 65.61
N SER A 27 -36.68 -13.24 64.89
CA SER A 27 -37.80 -14.11 65.29
C SER A 27 -37.71 -15.49 64.62
N TYR A 28 -36.57 -16.16 64.82
CA TYR A 28 -35.94 -17.22 64.01
C TYR A 28 -36.70 -18.57 63.80
N LYS A 29 -38.04 -18.61 63.72
CA LYS A 29 -38.76 -19.89 63.45
C LYS A 29 -39.92 -19.88 62.45
N SER A 30 -40.27 -18.75 61.81
CA SER A 30 -41.34 -18.75 60.79
C SER A 30 -41.05 -17.93 59.51
N LEU A 31 -39.78 -17.65 59.19
CA LEU A 31 -39.44 -16.73 58.09
C LEU A 31 -39.14 -17.36 56.73
N SER A 32 -39.00 -18.69 56.62
CA SER A 32 -38.76 -19.29 55.29
C SER A 32 -40.00 -19.26 54.39
N GLU A 33 -41.20 -19.05 54.96
CA GLU A 33 -42.46 -19.00 54.20
C GLU A 33 -43.02 -17.56 54.04
N SER A 34 -42.50 -16.57 54.78
CA SER A 34 -42.99 -15.18 54.73
C SER A 34 -42.04 -14.16 54.08
N LEU A 35 -40.86 -14.59 53.61
CA LEU A 35 -40.05 -13.78 52.69
C LEU A 35 -40.73 -13.79 51.32
N ALA A 36 -41.75 -12.94 51.17
CA ALA A 36 -42.34 -12.66 49.87
C ALA A 36 -41.20 -12.26 48.92
N THR A 37 -41.06 -12.97 47.80
CA THR A 37 -40.05 -12.74 46.75
C THR A 37 -39.94 -11.25 46.38
N ASP A 38 -41.05 -10.52 46.48
CA ASP A 38 -41.16 -9.07 46.28
C ASP A 38 -40.31 -8.22 47.24
N SER A 39 -40.13 -8.66 48.50
CA SER A 39 -39.31 -7.96 49.50
C SER A 39 -37.82 -8.12 49.20
N ILE A 40 -37.39 -9.31 48.77
CA ILE A 40 -36.02 -9.58 48.34
C ILE A 40 -35.72 -8.81 47.04
N GLN A 41 -36.64 -8.83 46.07
CA GLN A 41 -36.51 -8.06 44.84
C GLN A 41 -36.42 -6.55 45.11
N GLY A 42 -37.24 -6.02 46.03
CA GLY A 42 -37.20 -4.62 46.42
C GLY A 42 -35.90 -4.19 47.11
N VAL A 43 -35.23 -5.09 47.84
CA VAL A 43 -33.90 -4.84 48.41
C VAL A 43 -32.82 -4.88 47.33
N ASP A 44 -32.88 -5.83 46.40
CA ASP A 44 -31.95 -5.93 45.28
C ASP A 44 -32.02 -4.71 44.35
N ASP A 45 -33.24 -4.23 44.06
CA ASP A 45 -33.48 -3.01 43.28
C ASP A 45 -32.90 -1.77 43.98
N ALA A 46 -33.09 -1.64 45.30
CA ALA A 46 -32.57 -0.52 46.10
C ALA A 46 -31.03 -0.53 46.18
N LEU A 47 -30.41 -1.70 46.37
CA LEU A 47 -28.96 -1.87 46.37
C LEU A 47 -28.36 -1.57 44.98
N SER A 48 -29.01 -2.05 43.93
CA SER A 48 -28.63 -1.77 42.53
C SER A 48 -28.70 -0.26 42.23
N LEU A 49 -29.75 0.42 42.70
CA LEU A 49 -29.90 1.86 42.57
C LEU A 49 -28.80 2.61 43.32
N ALA A 50 -28.49 2.25 44.58
CA ALA A 50 -27.41 2.86 45.35
C ALA A 50 -26.05 2.69 44.68
N LEU A 51 -25.75 1.47 44.24
CA LEU A 51 -24.52 1.15 43.54
C LEU A 51 -24.40 1.99 42.25
N SER A 52 -25.51 2.22 41.54
CA SER A 52 -25.53 3.09 40.35
C SER A 52 -25.16 4.54 40.69
N HIS A 53 -25.69 5.09 41.80
CA HIS A 53 -25.37 6.46 42.24
C HIS A 53 -23.92 6.61 42.68
N VAL A 54 -23.38 5.62 43.40
CA VAL A 54 -21.96 5.60 43.80
C VAL A 54 -21.06 5.54 42.56
N ARG A 55 -21.39 4.71 41.57
CA ARG A 55 -20.67 4.63 40.28
C ARG A 55 -20.72 5.97 39.53
N VAL A 56 -21.86 6.66 39.49
CA VAL A 56 -21.97 7.98 38.87
C VAL A 56 -21.06 9.00 39.55
N LEU A 57 -21.05 9.07 40.88
CA LEU A 57 -20.16 9.99 41.61
C LEU A 57 -18.68 9.66 41.42
N ARG A 58 -18.32 8.38 41.44
CA ARG A 58 -16.94 7.94 41.16
C ARG A 58 -16.51 8.36 39.76
N ASN A 59 -17.38 8.16 38.77
CA ASN A 59 -17.12 8.56 37.40
C ASN A 59 -16.99 10.09 37.27
N PHE A 60 -17.85 10.87 37.93
CA PHE A 60 -17.76 12.34 37.91
C PHE A 60 -16.43 12.87 38.47
N ARG A 61 -15.78 12.13 39.39
CA ARG A 61 -14.45 12.49 39.93
C ARG A 61 -13.29 12.04 39.05
N SER A 62 -13.53 11.28 37.98
CA SER A 62 -12.48 10.90 37.05
C SER A 62 -12.10 12.09 36.18
N PRO A 63 -10.80 12.48 36.07
CA PRO A 63 -10.38 13.64 35.28
C PRO A 63 -10.81 13.58 33.81
N VAL A 64 -10.92 12.39 33.22
CA VAL A 64 -11.38 12.23 31.84
C VAL A 64 -12.85 12.62 31.66
N ASN A 65 -13.65 12.52 32.72
CA ASN A 65 -15.09 12.85 32.69
C ASN A 65 -15.36 14.33 32.96
N SER A 66 -14.33 15.14 33.27
CA SER A 66 -14.44 16.60 33.27
C SER A 66 -14.18 17.22 31.90
N LEU A 67 -13.74 16.43 30.91
CA LEU A 67 -13.57 16.92 29.54
C LEU A 67 -14.93 17.28 28.93
N PRO A 68 -15.05 18.40 28.19
CA PRO A 68 -16.23 18.71 27.41
C PRO A 68 -16.57 17.60 26.40
N PRO A 69 -17.87 17.41 26.07
CA PRO A 69 -18.29 16.35 25.14
C PRO A 69 -17.65 16.48 23.76
N GLU A 70 -17.29 17.69 23.31
CA GLU A 70 -16.59 17.94 22.04
C GLU A 70 -15.18 17.35 22.06
N ILE A 71 -14.44 17.53 23.16
CA ILE A 71 -13.09 16.98 23.31
C ILE A 71 -13.16 15.47 23.44
N LEU A 72 -14.11 14.97 24.24
CA LEU A 72 -14.30 13.55 24.45
C LEU A 72 -14.68 12.83 23.15
N THR A 73 -15.55 13.43 22.32
CA THR A 73 -15.92 12.86 21.02
C THR A 73 -14.81 12.96 19.97
N THR A 74 -13.94 13.98 20.03
CA THR A 74 -12.69 13.99 19.25
C THR A 74 -11.77 12.84 19.64
N ILE A 75 -11.62 12.56 20.94
CA ILE A 75 -10.85 11.39 21.41
C ILE A 75 -11.49 10.09 20.91
N PHE A 76 -12.81 9.96 20.97
CA PHE A 76 -13.52 8.78 20.46
C PHE A 76 -13.28 8.57 18.96
N ARG A 77 -13.17 9.66 18.18
CA ARG A 77 -12.87 9.58 16.76
C ARG A 77 -11.48 9.03 16.47
N CYS A 78 -10.48 9.29 17.31
CA CYS A 78 -9.16 8.68 17.17
C CYS A 78 -9.20 7.14 17.27
N LEU A 79 -10.22 6.57 17.92
CA LEU A 79 -10.45 5.11 17.94
C LEU A 79 -11.13 4.59 16.67
N MET A 80 -11.73 5.49 15.89
CA MET A 80 -12.41 5.19 14.64
C MET A 80 -11.55 5.48 13.41
N GLU A 81 -10.49 6.27 13.56
CA GLU A 81 -9.50 6.37 12.50
C GLU A 81 -8.91 4.97 12.33
N PRO A 82 -9.01 4.35 11.13
CA PRO A 82 -8.17 3.20 10.84
C PRO A 82 -6.76 3.66 11.15
N GLU A 83 -5.99 2.89 11.94
CA GLU A 83 -4.59 3.19 12.16
C GLU A 83 -4.03 3.66 10.83
N THR A 84 -3.52 4.88 10.77
CA THR A 84 -2.71 5.36 9.65
C THR A 84 -1.39 4.60 9.69
N GLN A 85 -1.45 3.26 9.67
CA GLN A 85 -0.47 2.52 8.93
C GLN A 85 -0.71 2.93 7.47
N PRO A 86 0.29 3.48 6.77
CA PRO A 86 0.21 3.56 5.32
C PRO A 86 -0.18 2.17 4.85
N GLN A 87 -1.31 2.07 4.15
CA GLN A 87 -1.93 0.83 3.75
C GLN A 87 -0.86 -0.22 3.44
N GLN A 88 -0.69 -1.13 4.40
CA GLN A 88 0.01 -2.38 4.19
C GLN A 88 -0.91 -3.20 3.29
N HIS A 89 -1.00 -2.82 2.02
CA HIS A 89 -1.49 -3.68 0.96
C HIS A 89 -0.38 -4.68 0.65
N ARG A 90 -0.17 -5.62 1.59
CA ARG A 90 0.19 -7.00 1.24
C ARG A 90 -1.12 -7.61 0.74
N THR A 91 -1.27 -8.01 -0.51
CA THR A 91 -0.41 -8.99 -1.20
C THR A 91 -0.47 -8.80 -2.73
N LEU A 92 0.70 -8.81 -3.38
CA LEU A 92 0.91 -9.09 -4.81
C LEU A 92 0.94 -10.61 -5.08
N THR A 93 0.13 -11.36 -4.35
CA THR A 93 -0.12 -12.79 -4.54
C THR A 93 -1.60 -12.95 -4.27
N GLY A 94 -2.37 -13.42 -5.27
CA GLY A 94 -3.84 -13.48 -5.34
C GLY A 94 -4.58 -14.19 -4.20
N VAL A 95 -4.36 -13.79 -2.97
CA VAL A 95 -5.15 -14.09 -1.78
C VAL A 95 -5.12 -12.81 -0.95
N ALA A 96 -6.13 -11.97 -1.12
CA ALA A 96 -6.39 -10.90 -0.17
C ALA A 96 -6.70 -11.55 1.18
N PRO A 97 -6.04 -11.19 2.30
CA PRO A 97 -6.64 -11.44 3.59
C PRO A 97 -7.93 -10.62 3.63
N SER A 98 -9.05 -11.33 3.58
CA SER A 98 -10.38 -10.84 3.92
C SER A 98 -10.40 -10.33 5.36
N ALA A 99 -9.87 -9.13 5.56
CA ALA A 99 -10.04 -8.35 6.77
C ALA A 99 -10.01 -6.89 6.32
N GLY A 100 -11.11 -6.47 5.71
CA GLY A 100 -11.41 -5.07 5.52
C GLY A 100 -11.14 -4.35 6.84
N THR A 101 -10.55 -3.16 6.75
CA THR A 101 -10.49 -2.17 7.82
C THR A 101 -11.91 -1.73 8.14
N ALA A 102 -12.70 -2.66 8.70
CA ALA A 102 -14.01 -2.40 9.24
C ALA A 102 -13.77 -1.44 10.39
N THR A 103 -13.99 -0.16 10.12
CA THR A 103 -14.13 0.89 11.13
C THR A 103 -15.08 0.35 12.19
N ARG A 104 -14.54 -0.17 13.30
CA ARG A 104 -15.35 -0.79 14.34
C ARG A 104 -16.12 0.35 14.99
N ILE A 105 -17.43 0.38 14.76
CA ILE A 105 -18.35 1.24 15.50
C ILE A 105 -18.05 1.00 16.98
N PRO A 106 -17.64 2.02 17.74
CA PRO A 106 -17.02 1.82 19.04
C PRO A 106 -18.08 1.58 20.11
N ILE A 107 -18.91 0.55 19.97
CA ILE A 107 -20.01 0.24 20.92
C ILE A 107 -19.47 0.22 22.35
N SER A 108 -18.28 -0.31 22.58
CA SER A 108 -17.60 -0.35 23.87
C SER A 108 -17.54 1.00 24.59
N ILE A 109 -17.35 2.13 23.89
CA ILE A 109 -17.30 3.46 24.53
C ILE A 109 -18.65 3.83 25.15
N THR A 110 -19.74 3.34 24.56
CA THR A 110 -21.10 3.55 25.08
C THR A 110 -21.38 2.70 26.34
N HIS A 111 -20.49 1.79 26.72
CA HIS A 111 -20.62 0.96 27.92
C HIS A 111 -19.75 1.43 29.10
N VAL A 112 -18.85 2.40 28.91
CA VAL A 112 -17.93 2.86 29.96
C VAL A 112 -18.67 3.55 31.11
N CYS A 113 -19.42 4.61 30.81
CA CYS A 113 -20.27 5.29 31.78
C CYS A 113 -21.41 6.03 31.08
N ARG A 114 -22.37 6.56 31.85
CA ARG A 114 -23.50 7.32 31.31
C ARG A 114 -23.04 8.55 30.51
N TYR A 115 -22.05 9.30 31.01
CA TYR A 115 -21.52 10.47 30.33
C TYR A 115 -20.91 10.15 28.96
N TRP A 116 -20.12 9.07 28.86
CA TRP A 116 -19.53 8.62 27.60
C TRP A 116 -20.60 8.12 26.63
N ARG A 117 -21.60 7.40 27.13
CA ARG A 117 -22.75 6.98 26.35
C ARG A 117 -23.48 8.16 25.74
N ASP A 118 -23.84 9.15 26.56
CA ASP A 118 -24.60 10.31 26.11
C ASP A 118 -23.79 11.13 25.10
N SER A 119 -22.48 11.31 25.35
CA SER A 119 -21.56 12.00 24.44
C SER A 119 -21.41 11.26 23.10
N ALA A 120 -21.27 9.93 23.14
CA ALA A 120 -21.12 9.12 21.93
C ALA A 120 -22.42 9.04 21.12
N LEU A 121 -23.56 8.85 21.77
CA LEU A 121 -24.88 8.84 21.11
C LEU A 121 -25.25 10.23 20.55
N GLY A 122 -24.82 11.31 21.21
CA GLY A 122 -25.03 12.69 20.76
C GLY A 122 -24.12 13.14 19.62
N CYS A 123 -23.16 12.31 19.17
CA CYS A 123 -22.23 12.65 18.10
C CYS A 123 -22.49 11.81 16.84
N PRO A 124 -23.22 12.34 15.83
CA PRO A 124 -23.62 11.56 14.64
C PRO A 124 -22.44 11.07 13.78
N LEU A 125 -21.30 11.77 13.83
CA LEU A 125 -20.09 11.39 13.09
C LEU A 125 -19.53 10.03 13.52
N LEU A 126 -19.70 9.63 14.79
CA LEU A 126 -19.25 8.32 15.29
C LEU A 126 -20.08 7.15 14.73
N TRP A 127 -21.27 7.43 14.19
CA TRP A 127 -22.19 6.43 13.63
C TRP A 127 -22.22 6.46 12.10
N SER A 128 -21.38 7.29 11.48
CA SER A 128 -21.32 7.49 10.03
C SER A 128 -20.58 6.40 9.26
N PRO A 129 -19.55 5.73 9.80
CA PRO A 129 -18.98 4.52 9.20
C PRO A 129 -19.89 3.32 9.46
N ILE A 130 -20.35 2.67 8.38
CA ILE A 130 -21.35 1.61 8.44
C ILE A 130 -20.91 0.46 7.55
N VAL A 131 -20.83 -0.73 8.14
CA VAL A 131 -20.47 -1.97 7.43
C VAL A 131 -21.69 -2.88 7.45
N PHE A 132 -22.21 -3.22 6.28
CA PHE A 132 -23.27 -4.21 6.13
C PHE A 132 -22.65 -5.56 5.76
N GLU A 133 -22.62 -6.47 6.72
CA GLU A 133 -22.35 -7.89 6.46
C GLU A 133 -23.65 -8.60 6.06
N PRO A 134 -23.60 -9.72 5.31
CA PRO A 134 -24.78 -10.45 4.88
C PRO A 134 -25.78 -10.77 6.00
N LYS A 135 -25.27 -11.16 7.17
CA LYS A 135 -26.07 -11.48 8.36
C LYS A 135 -26.81 -10.27 8.94
N ASP A 136 -26.25 -9.07 8.77
CA ASP A 136 -26.81 -7.84 9.33
C ASP A 136 -27.92 -7.28 8.44
N MET A 137 -27.92 -7.61 7.15
CA MET A 137 -28.93 -7.11 6.21
C MET A 137 -30.29 -7.79 6.36
N ALA A 138 -30.34 -8.99 6.95
CA ALA A 138 -31.57 -9.76 7.12
C ALA A 138 -32.59 -9.12 8.09
N THR A 139 -32.15 -8.23 8.98
CA THR A 139 -33.05 -7.58 9.95
C THR A 139 -32.78 -6.08 10.07
N LYS A 140 -33.85 -5.27 10.05
CA LYS A 140 -33.78 -3.81 10.23
C LYS A 140 -33.36 -3.36 11.64
N TYR A 141 -33.25 -4.31 12.58
CA TYR A 141 -32.81 -4.08 13.95
C TYR A 141 -31.31 -4.33 14.14
N SER A 142 -30.59 -4.70 13.08
CA SER A 142 -29.14 -4.88 13.15
C SER A 142 -28.42 -3.56 13.39
N LEU A 143 -27.18 -3.68 13.86
CA LEU A 143 -26.34 -2.54 14.21
C LEU A 143 -26.17 -1.53 13.04
N PRO A 144 -25.96 -1.95 11.77
CA PRO A 144 -25.83 -1.02 10.66
C PRO A 144 -27.05 -0.10 10.46
N TYR A 145 -28.27 -0.64 10.58
CA TYR A 145 -29.49 0.17 10.48
C TYR A 145 -29.64 1.13 11.67
N LEU A 146 -29.24 0.72 12.87
CA LEU A 146 -29.21 1.60 14.03
C LEU A 146 -28.18 2.72 13.86
N CYS A 147 -27.03 2.44 13.25
CA CYS A 147 -26.03 3.44 12.92
C CYS A 147 -26.56 4.44 11.89
N LEU A 148 -27.28 3.97 10.86
CA LEU A 148 -27.95 4.85 9.90
C LEU A 148 -28.92 5.84 10.57
N GLN A 149 -29.66 5.38 11.58
CA GLN A 149 -30.56 6.25 12.35
C GLN A 149 -29.79 7.29 13.18
N ARG A 150 -28.70 6.88 13.83
CA ARG A 150 -27.88 7.75 14.70
C ARG A 150 -26.96 8.70 13.94
N ALA A 151 -26.61 8.38 12.71
CA ALA A 151 -25.82 9.26 11.86
C ALA A 151 -26.57 10.56 11.47
N LEU A 152 -27.89 10.63 11.68
CA LEU A 152 -28.73 11.82 11.50
C LEU A 152 -28.50 12.53 10.15
N GLY A 153 -27.78 13.67 10.12
CA GLY A 153 -27.44 14.42 8.91
C GLY A 153 -25.97 14.30 8.48
N ALA A 154 -25.16 13.52 9.19
CA ALA A 154 -23.73 13.40 8.91
C ALA A 154 -23.44 12.70 7.56
N PRO A 155 -22.32 13.00 6.89
CA PRO A 155 -21.87 12.27 5.70
C PRO A 155 -21.60 10.80 6.04
N LEU A 156 -22.05 9.89 5.19
CA LEU A 156 -22.02 8.44 5.42
C LEU A 156 -20.85 7.79 4.67
N ASP A 157 -20.16 6.87 5.35
CA ASP A 157 -19.18 5.98 4.74
C ASP A 157 -19.71 4.56 4.85
N VAL A 158 -20.13 3.99 3.73
CA VAL A 158 -20.84 2.70 3.69
C VAL A 158 -19.99 1.65 3.00
N GLN A 159 -19.83 0.52 3.66
CA GLN A 159 -19.31 -0.71 3.07
C GLN A 159 -20.42 -1.76 3.05
N ILE A 160 -20.58 -2.44 1.93
CA ILE A 160 -21.56 -3.51 1.72
C ILE A 160 -20.80 -4.73 1.26
N LYS A 161 -20.89 -5.82 2.01
CA LYS A 161 -20.42 -7.13 1.56
C LYS A 161 -21.59 -7.92 1.00
N CYS A 162 -21.58 -8.12 -0.30
CA CYS A 162 -22.64 -8.83 -1.01
C CYS A 162 -22.55 -10.34 -0.79
N SER A 163 -23.71 -11.00 -0.84
CA SER A 163 -23.81 -12.46 -0.82
C SER A 163 -25.12 -12.92 -1.45
N LYS A 164 -25.24 -14.23 -1.72
CA LYS A 164 -26.45 -14.83 -2.31
C LYS A 164 -27.68 -14.72 -1.39
N SER A 165 -27.45 -14.53 -0.09
CA SER A 165 -28.50 -14.41 0.94
C SER A 165 -28.79 -12.96 1.35
N MET A 166 -28.19 -11.98 0.68
CA MET A 166 -28.37 -10.56 0.98
C MET A 166 -29.79 -10.09 0.67
N ASP A 167 -30.37 -9.27 1.55
CA ASP A 167 -31.63 -8.58 1.28
C ASP A 167 -31.44 -7.47 0.23
N PRO A 168 -32.06 -7.56 -0.96
CA PRO A 168 -31.93 -6.54 -2.01
C PRO A 168 -32.46 -5.16 -1.59
N GLN A 169 -33.30 -5.08 -0.54
CA GLN A 169 -33.81 -3.79 -0.04
C GLN A 169 -32.70 -2.84 0.41
N ILE A 170 -31.48 -3.34 0.69
CA ILE A 170 -30.35 -2.49 1.09
C ILE A 170 -30.05 -1.40 0.05
N TRP A 171 -30.18 -1.69 -1.24
CA TRP A 171 -29.93 -0.71 -2.29
C TRP A 171 -30.93 0.45 -2.24
N SER A 172 -32.21 0.15 -1.99
CA SER A 172 -33.24 1.16 -1.79
C SER A 172 -32.99 2.03 -0.54
N VAL A 173 -32.43 1.44 0.52
CA VAL A 173 -32.08 2.13 1.77
C VAL A 173 -30.95 3.13 1.52
N LEU A 174 -29.97 2.78 0.69
CA LEU A 174 -28.85 3.65 0.32
C LEU A 174 -29.26 4.72 -0.69
N ALA A 175 -30.05 4.35 -1.70
CA ALA A 175 -30.68 5.25 -2.65
C ALA A 175 -31.41 6.41 -1.95
N ALA A 176 -32.20 6.11 -0.91
CA ALA A 176 -32.92 7.09 -0.10
C ALA A 176 -32.00 8.05 0.70
N ARG A 177 -30.71 7.74 0.81
CA ARG A 177 -29.70 8.51 1.57
C ARG A 177 -28.54 9.00 0.69
N SER A 178 -28.71 8.92 -0.63
CA SER A 178 -27.74 9.31 -1.65
C SER A 178 -27.09 10.67 -1.40
N SER A 179 -27.85 11.70 -1.02
CA SER A 179 -27.31 13.05 -0.76
C SER A 179 -26.24 13.13 0.35
N ARG A 180 -26.13 12.09 1.18
CA ARG A 180 -25.19 12.00 2.30
C ARG A 180 -24.05 11.02 2.06
N LEU A 181 -24.07 10.22 1.00
CA LEU A 181 -23.03 9.21 0.77
C LEU A 181 -21.72 9.89 0.38
N ARG A 182 -20.70 9.72 1.23
CA ARG A 182 -19.34 10.25 1.03
C ARG A 182 -18.38 9.19 0.55
N ARG A 183 -18.47 7.97 1.10
CA ARG A 183 -17.68 6.81 0.64
C ARG A 183 -18.62 5.62 0.48
N VAL A 184 -18.53 4.94 -0.66
CA VAL A 184 -19.28 3.73 -0.94
C VAL A 184 -18.31 2.64 -1.36
N GLN A 185 -18.34 1.53 -0.64
CA GLN A 185 -17.57 0.33 -0.95
C GLN A 185 -18.53 -0.84 -1.09
N VAL A 186 -18.51 -1.49 -2.24
CA VAL A 186 -19.27 -2.70 -2.52
C VAL A 186 -18.25 -3.80 -2.75
N ILE A 187 -18.35 -4.89 -1.98
CA ILE A 187 -17.41 -6.01 -1.99
C ILE A 187 -18.20 -7.29 -2.28
N ASP A 188 -17.58 -8.23 -2.99
CA ASP A 188 -18.18 -9.50 -3.40
C ASP A 188 -19.47 -9.34 -4.24
N LEU A 189 -19.52 -8.30 -5.10
CA LEU A 189 -20.68 -8.05 -5.96
C LEU A 189 -20.94 -9.28 -6.86
N LEU A 190 -22.14 -9.82 -6.79
CA LEU A 190 -22.53 -11.06 -7.49
C LEU A 190 -23.09 -10.81 -8.90
N GLY A 191 -23.33 -9.55 -9.26
CA GLY A 191 -23.75 -9.17 -10.60
C GLY A 191 -24.03 -7.67 -10.72
N PRO A 192 -23.84 -7.09 -11.92
CA PRO A 192 -23.99 -5.65 -12.15
C PRO A 192 -25.44 -5.17 -12.01
N GLU A 193 -26.42 -6.06 -12.15
CA GLU A 193 -27.85 -5.77 -11.98
C GLU A 193 -28.17 -5.14 -10.62
N GLN A 194 -27.43 -5.54 -9.57
CA GLN A 194 -27.61 -5.01 -8.21
C GLN A 194 -27.28 -3.51 -8.12
N LEU A 195 -26.42 -3.01 -9.01
CA LEU A 195 -26.03 -1.60 -9.03
C LEU A 195 -27.08 -0.72 -9.72
N ARG A 196 -28.01 -1.27 -10.51
CA ARG A 196 -29.02 -0.51 -11.26
C ARG A 196 -30.06 0.20 -10.36
N GLU A 197 -30.10 -0.15 -9.09
CA GLU A 197 -30.94 0.51 -8.08
C GLU A 197 -30.35 1.86 -7.62
N LEU A 198 -29.05 2.09 -7.86
CA LEU A 198 -28.34 3.31 -7.48
C LEU A 198 -28.58 4.42 -8.52
N ARG A 199 -29.80 4.95 -8.59
CA ARG A 199 -30.20 5.95 -9.61
C ARG A 199 -30.19 7.40 -9.13
N GLN A 200 -29.95 7.64 -7.85
CA GLN A 200 -29.99 8.97 -7.28
C GLN A 200 -28.60 9.61 -7.31
N ALA A 201 -28.55 10.90 -7.64
CA ALA A 201 -27.30 11.66 -7.63
C ALA A 201 -26.64 11.65 -6.25
N VAL A 202 -25.31 11.50 -6.22
CA VAL A 202 -24.51 11.48 -4.99
C VAL A 202 -23.50 12.63 -5.05
N PRO A 203 -23.92 13.85 -4.68
CA PRO A 203 -23.15 15.07 -4.93
C PRO A 203 -21.87 15.18 -4.08
N ILE A 204 -21.79 14.47 -2.95
CA ILE A 204 -20.65 14.54 -2.02
C ILE A 204 -19.81 13.25 -2.00
N LEU A 205 -20.00 12.33 -2.96
CA LEU A 205 -19.22 11.11 -3.03
C LEU A 205 -17.76 11.44 -3.32
N HIS A 206 -16.85 11.07 -2.43
CA HIS A 206 -15.41 11.22 -2.61
C HIS A 206 -14.74 9.91 -3.03
N THR A 207 -15.24 8.77 -2.54
CA THR A 207 -14.67 7.44 -2.81
C THR A 207 -15.74 6.47 -3.26
N LEU A 208 -15.49 5.82 -4.40
CA LEU A 208 -16.27 4.70 -4.90
C LEU A 208 -15.35 3.49 -5.09
N HIS A 209 -15.70 2.38 -4.44
CA HIS A 209 -15.04 1.10 -4.58
C HIS A 209 -16.08 0.05 -4.96
N ILE A 210 -15.86 -0.66 -6.05
CA ILE A 210 -16.69 -1.80 -6.44
C ILE A 210 -15.78 -2.99 -6.73
N GLU A 211 -15.95 -4.04 -5.94
CA GLU A 211 -15.27 -5.32 -6.05
C GLU A 211 -16.32 -6.42 -6.27
N VAL A 212 -16.23 -7.02 -7.46
CA VAL A 212 -16.99 -8.15 -7.95
C VAL A 212 -16.40 -9.45 -7.40
N SER A 213 -17.28 -10.39 -7.04
CA SER A 213 -16.91 -11.66 -6.42
C SER A 213 -16.00 -12.52 -7.31
N HIS A 214 -15.09 -13.27 -6.70
CA HIS A 214 -14.24 -14.25 -7.39
C HIS A 214 -15.02 -15.29 -8.20
N ASP A 215 -16.21 -15.72 -7.75
CA ASP A 215 -17.09 -16.62 -8.52
C ASP A 215 -17.38 -16.11 -9.96
N LEU A 216 -17.46 -14.78 -10.16
CA LEU A 216 -17.68 -14.18 -11.47
C LEU A 216 -16.38 -14.01 -12.26
N PHE A 217 -15.25 -13.85 -11.57
CA PHE A 217 -13.94 -13.80 -12.21
C PHE A 217 -13.65 -15.12 -12.94
N ASP A 218 -13.82 -16.25 -12.26
CA ASP A 218 -13.57 -17.59 -12.84
C ASP A 218 -14.44 -17.81 -14.07
N ARG A 219 -15.73 -17.48 -13.99
CA ARG A 219 -16.68 -17.58 -15.12
C ARG A 219 -16.29 -16.70 -16.31
N ARG A 220 -15.77 -15.49 -16.06
CA ARG A 220 -15.29 -14.62 -17.15
C ARG A 220 -14.08 -15.22 -17.85
N TRP A 221 -13.18 -15.83 -17.10
CA TRP A 221 -12.00 -16.50 -17.64
C TRP A 221 -12.36 -17.75 -18.43
N GLU A 222 -13.42 -18.46 -18.02
CA GLU A 222 -14.03 -19.58 -18.75
C GLU A 222 -14.74 -19.14 -20.04
N GLY A 223 -14.76 -17.84 -20.36
CA GLY A 223 -15.29 -17.30 -21.60
C GLY A 223 -16.78 -16.98 -21.55
N GLU A 224 -17.39 -16.86 -20.36
CA GLU A 224 -18.75 -16.35 -20.29
C GLU A 224 -18.81 -14.85 -20.65
N ASP A 225 -19.80 -14.51 -21.48
CA ASP A 225 -20.15 -13.13 -21.82
C ASP A 225 -20.79 -12.42 -20.62
N LEU A 226 -19.95 -11.93 -19.71
CA LEU A 226 -20.34 -10.98 -18.67
C LEU A 226 -20.33 -9.55 -19.24
N LEU A 227 -21.20 -8.69 -18.70
CA LEU A 227 -21.28 -7.28 -19.10
C LEU A 227 -19.99 -6.54 -18.73
N ASP A 228 -19.24 -6.16 -19.75
CA ASP A 228 -17.98 -5.39 -19.68
C ASP A 228 -18.22 -3.90 -19.33
N GLU A 229 -19.43 -3.40 -19.62
CA GLU A 229 -19.87 -2.04 -19.31
C GLU A 229 -20.36 -1.93 -17.86
N LEU A 230 -19.77 -1.00 -17.11
CA LEU A 230 -20.29 -0.59 -15.82
C LEU A 230 -21.68 0.05 -16.02
N PRO A 231 -22.75 -0.42 -15.33
CA PRO A 231 -24.04 0.24 -15.41
C PRO A 231 -23.98 1.72 -15.01
N GLU A 232 -24.89 2.54 -15.51
CA GLU A 232 -24.99 3.93 -15.06
C GLU A 232 -25.21 3.98 -13.54
N LEU A 233 -24.27 4.60 -12.83
CA LEU A 233 -24.33 4.76 -11.38
C LEU A 233 -24.71 6.19 -11.04
N PHE A 234 -25.58 6.34 -10.04
CA PHE A 234 -25.92 7.63 -9.43
C PHE A 234 -26.44 8.68 -10.43
N ALA A 235 -27.19 8.24 -11.44
CA ALA A 235 -27.63 9.07 -12.57
C ALA A 235 -26.48 9.83 -13.26
N GLY A 236 -25.29 9.23 -13.31
CA GLY A 236 -24.08 9.80 -13.88
C GLY A 236 -23.55 11.03 -13.15
N SER A 237 -24.04 11.34 -11.94
CA SER A 237 -23.73 12.57 -11.20
C SER A 237 -22.94 12.28 -9.92
N THR A 238 -21.62 12.28 -10.05
CA THR A 238 -20.65 12.10 -8.97
C THR A 238 -19.58 13.21 -8.96
N PRO A 239 -19.98 14.49 -8.85
CA PRO A 239 -19.11 15.64 -9.11
C PRO A 239 -17.95 15.81 -8.12
N ALA A 240 -18.07 15.25 -6.91
CA ALA A 240 -17.04 15.33 -5.87
C ALA A 240 -16.09 14.10 -5.86
N LEU A 241 -16.26 13.16 -6.81
CA LEU A 241 -15.54 11.90 -6.79
C LEU A 241 -14.06 12.12 -7.07
N ARG A 242 -13.22 11.59 -6.17
CA ARG A 242 -11.76 11.70 -6.26
C ARG A 242 -11.10 10.34 -6.33
N HIS A 243 -11.64 9.34 -5.64
CA HIS A 243 -11.04 8.01 -5.57
C HIS A 243 -11.99 6.98 -6.19
N LEU A 244 -11.52 6.31 -7.25
CA LEU A 244 -12.26 5.27 -7.94
C LEU A 244 -11.45 3.95 -7.92
N LYS A 245 -12.04 2.90 -7.35
CA LYS A 245 -11.52 1.54 -7.41
C LYS A 245 -12.56 0.60 -8.03
N LEU A 246 -12.23 -0.07 -9.12
CA LEU A 246 -13.11 -1.00 -9.81
C LEU A 246 -12.34 -2.26 -10.18
N ASN A 247 -12.97 -3.43 -10.05
CA ASN A 247 -12.47 -4.65 -10.71
C ASN A 247 -13.44 -5.12 -11.81
N LEU A 248 -12.93 -5.88 -12.77
CA LEU A 248 -13.69 -6.51 -13.86
C LEU A 248 -14.47 -5.59 -14.84
N PHE A 249 -14.62 -4.30 -14.60
CA PHE A 249 -15.29 -3.39 -15.56
C PHE A 249 -14.31 -2.71 -16.50
N THR A 250 -14.42 -2.98 -17.81
CA THR A 250 -13.50 -2.45 -18.84
C THR A 250 -14.06 -1.27 -19.60
N SER A 251 -15.37 -1.03 -19.56
CA SER A 251 -16.01 0.13 -20.18
C SER A 251 -16.81 0.96 -19.18
N PHE A 252 -16.73 2.29 -19.36
CA PHE A 252 -17.26 3.30 -18.43
C PHE A 252 -18.10 4.38 -19.14
N SER A 253 -18.52 4.12 -20.37
CA SER A 253 -19.12 5.13 -21.26
C SER A 253 -20.39 5.78 -20.70
N THR A 254 -21.13 5.04 -19.87
CA THR A 254 -22.36 5.50 -19.19
C THR A 254 -22.09 6.41 -17.99
N ASN A 255 -20.86 6.46 -17.47
CA ASN A 255 -20.51 7.20 -16.26
C ASN A 255 -19.50 8.31 -16.58
N ARG A 256 -19.74 9.53 -16.08
CA ARG A 256 -18.85 10.68 -16.28
C ARG A 256 -17.91 10.87 -15.10
N PHE A 257 -16.95 9.96 -14.95
CA PHE A 257 -15.90 10.10 -13.94
C PHE A 257 -14.86 11.12 -14.42
N ALA A 258 -14.73 12.23 -13.70
CA ALA A 258 -13.77 13.29 -13.99
C ALA A 258 -13.17 13.82 -12.69
N ASN A 259 -12.01 14.46 -12.79
CA ASN A 259 -11.27 15.04 -11.65
C ASN A 259 -10.85 14.02 -10.58
N LEU A 260 -10.58 12.77 -10.98
CA LEU A 260 -10.05 11.77 -10.06
C LEU A 260 -8.62 12.13 -9.61
N GLU A 261 -8.34 11.87 -8.34
CA GLU A 261 -7.02 11.93 -7.70
C GLU A 261 -6.41 10.52 -7.60
N VAL A 262 -7.25 9.48 -7.43
CA VAL A 262 -6.81 8.10 -7.29
C VAL A 262 -7.65 7.19 -8.18
N LEU A 263 -7.01 6.45 -9.08
CA LEU A 263 -7.65 5.47 -9.95
C LEU A 263 -7.00 4.09 -9.75
N HIS A 264 -7.81 3.08 -9.43
CA HIS A 264 -7.37 1.69 -9.29
C HIS A 264 -8.28 0.79 -10.10
N LEU A 265 -7.71 0.10 -11.08
CA LEU A 265 -8.43 -0.88 -11.89
C LEU A 265 -7.75 -2.23 -11.73
N SER A 266 -8.54 -3.26 -11.39
CA SER A 266 -8.02 -4.61 -11.25
C SER A 266 -8.79 -5.67 -12.03
N HIS A 267 -8.15 -6.79 -12.35
CA HIS A 267 -8.80 -7.94 -13.01
C HIS A 267 -9.51 -7.53 -14.32
N GLN A 268 -8.87 -6.70 -15.14
CA GLN A 268 -9.47 -6.16 -16.36
C GLN A 268 -9.13 -7.04 -17.55
N ILE A 269 -10.14 -7.42 -18.35
CA ILE A 269 -9.92 -8.22 -19.57
C ILE A 269 -10.43 -7.42 -20.76
N TYR A 270 -9.53 -6.70 -21.42
CA TYR A 270 -9.85 -5.88 -22.58
C TYR A 270 -9.98 -6.78 -23.81
N ARG A 271 -11.21 -6.93 -24.32
CA ARG A 271 -11.52 -7.81 -25.46
C ARG A 271 -11.47 -7.05 -26.78
N GLU A 272 -11.76 -5.75 -26.74
CA GLU A 272 -11.78 -4.90 -27.91
C GLU A 272 -10.93 -3.64 -27.72
N ARG A 273 -10.58 -2.99 -28.83
CA ARG A 273 -9.88 -1.69 -28.79
C ARG A 273 -10.75 -0.57 -28.18
N GLY A 274 -12.07 -0.71 -28.25
CA GLY A 274 -13.03 0.21 -27.63
C GLY A 274 -12.86 0.27 -26.11
N ASP A 275 -12.64 -0.87 -25.47
CA ASP A 275 -12.44 -0.97 -24.03
C ASP A 275 -11.19 -0.20 -23.56
N LEU A 276 -10.11 -0.30 -24.34
CA LEU A 276 -8.89 0.47 -24.07
C LEU A 276 -9.11 1.98 -24.29
N ALA A 277 -9.91 2.36 -25.29
CA ALA A 277 -10.27 3.76 -25.48
C ALA A 277 -11.03 4.31 -24.26
N SER A 278 -11.86 3.49 -23.59
CA SER A 278 -12.53 3.86 -22.34
C SER A 278 -11.55 4.11 -21.19
N LEU A 279 -10.50 3.29 -21.03
CA LEU A 279 -9.42 3.54 -20.06
C LEU A 279 -8.74 4.90 -20.32
N PHE A 280 -8.35 5.16 -21.56
CA PHE A 280 -7.67 6.41 -21.88
C PHE A 280 -8.59 7.63 -21.80
N ALA A 281 -9.86 7.50 -22.17
CA ALA A 281 -10.86 8.56 -21.96
C ALA A 281 -11.02 8.89 -20.47
N LEU A 282 -10.97 7.89 -19.59
CA LEU A 282 -11.01 8.08 -18.14
C LEU A 282 -9.78 8.84 -17.62
N LEU A 283 -8.59 8.50 -18.12
CA LEU A 283 -7.35 9.22 -17.81
C LEU A 283 -7.38 10.66 -18.35
N GLU A 284 -7.86 10.87 -19.58
CA GLU A 284 -8.03 12.19 -20.21
C GLU A 284 -9.01 13.08 -19.43
N ALA A 285 -10.07 12.50 -18.88
CA ALA A 285 -11.04 13.22 -18.04
C ALA A 285 -10.51 13.58 -16.64
N SER A 286 -9.37 13.00 -16.22
CA SER A 286 -8.84 13.10 -14.86
C SER A 286 -7.35 13.46 -14.83
N LEU A 287 -6.99 14.62 -15.35
CA LEU A 287 -5.59 15.09 -15.38
C LEU A 287 -5.01 15.47 -14.01
N GLN A 288 -5.82 15.42 -12.94
CA GLN A 288 -5.41 15.69 -11.56
C GLN A 288 -4.95 14.43 -10.80
N LEU A 289 -4.86 13.28 -11.49
CA LEU A 289 -4.47 12.01 -10.88
C LEU A 289 -3.12 12.10 -10.18
N GLU A 290 -3.10 11.70 -8.91
CA GLU A 290 -1.92 11.52 -8.07
C GLU A 290 -1.48 10.06 -8.03
N GLU A 291 -2.42 9.13 -8.19
CA GLU A 291 -2.15 7.70 -8.19
C GLU A 291 -2.95 6.95 -9.25
N VAL A 292 -2.24 6.14 -10.04
CA VAL A 292 -2.82 5.22 -11.01
C VAL A 292 -2.29 3.81 -10.73
N SER A 293 -3.20 2.87 -10.52
CA SER A 293 -2.87 1.46 -10.31
C SER A 293 -3.67 0.59 -11.27
N LEU A 294 -2.98 -0.16 -12.11
CA LEU A 294 -3.53 -1.22 -12.95
C LEU A 294 -2.93 -2.54 -12.47
N THR A 295 -3.78 -3.50 -12.09
CA THR A 295 -3.33 -4.81 -11.58
C THR A 295 -4.11 -5.93 -12.24
N ASP A 296 -3.47 -7.01 -12.69
CA ASP A 296 -4.14 -8.14 -13.36
C ASP A 296 -4.98 -7.66 -14.56
N CYS A 297 -4.34 -7.01 -15.54
CA CYS A 297 -5.01 -6.36 -16.67
C CYS A 297 -4.55 -6.95 -18.01
N HIS A 298 -5.40 -7.73 -18.66
CA HIS A 298 -5.08 -8.55 -19.84
C HIS A 298 -5.72 -8.03 -21.13
N LEU A 299 -5.09 -8.33 -22.28
CA LEU A 299 -5.68 -8.14 -23.61
C LEU A 299 -6.08 -9.51 -24.16
N ALA A 300 -7.38 -9.73 -24.40
CA ALA A 300 -7.88 -11.01 -24.93
C ALA A 300 -7.81 -11.11 -26.46
N PHE A 301 -7.50 -10.01 -27.15
CA PHE A 301 -7.31 -10.00 -28.60
C PHE A 301 -5.81 -10.09 -28.94
N ALA A 302 -5.50 -10.84 -30.00
CA ALA A 302 -4.12 -10.94 -30.51
C ALA A 302 -3.63 -9.57 -30.96
N HIS A 303 -2.72 -8.96 -30.19
CA HIS A 303 -2.13 -7.66 -30.52
C HIS A 303 -0.60 -7.72 -30.45
N GLU A 304 0.01 -7.78 -31.63
CA GLU A 304 1.44 -7.60 -31.81
C GLU A 304 1.74 -6.09 -31.98
N GLY A 305 2.62 -5.54 -31.13
CA GLY A 305 3.01 -4.12 -31.13
C GLY A 305 2.33 -3.24 -30.06
N PRO A 306 2.65 -1.92 -30.00
CA PRO A 306 1.97 -0.96 -29.14
C PRO A 306 0.52 -0.77 -29.61
N VAL A 307 -0.44 -0.62 -28.69
CA VAL A 307 -1.84 -0.39 -29.08
C VAL A 307 -1.97 1.06 -29.56
N PRO A 308 -2.31 1.32 -30.84
CA PRO A 308 -2.55 2.67 -31.33
C PRO A 308 -3.88 3.16 -30.75
N THR A 309 -3.79 3.77 -29.58
CA THR A 309 -4.91 4.38 -28.86
C THR A 309 -4.59 5.85 -28.74
N GLY A 310 -4.86 6.63 -29.79
CA GLY A 310 -4.71 8.10 -29.81
C GLY A 310 -3.27 8.64 -29.68
N ASP A 311 -2.93 9.64 -30.49
CA ASP A 311 -1.59 10.27 -30.48
C ASP A 311 -1.45 11.35 -29.40
N ARG A 312 -2.42 11.48 -28.48
CA ARG A 312 -2.44 12.54 -27.48
C ARG A 312 -1.78 12.09 -26.18
N PHE A 313 -0.79 12.88 -25.76
CA PHE A 313 -0.17 12.79 -24.45
C PHE A 313 -1.16 13.18 -23.34
N LEU A 314 -0.93 12.59 -22.17
CA LEU A 314 -1.72 12.76 -20.96
C LEU A 314 -0.87 13.52 -19.94
N PRO A 315 -1.04 14.85 -19.79
CA PRO A 315 -0.26 15.65 -18.87
C PRO A 315 -0.69 15.40 -17.41
N LEU A 316 -0.23 14.29 -16.84
CA LEU A 316 -0.50 13.87 -15.46
C LEU A 316 0.57 14.46 -14.52
N TYR A 317 0.65 15.79 -14.47
CA TYR A 317 1.70 16.49 -13.72
C TYR A 317 1.64 16.30 -12.20
N ARG A 318 0.51 15.84 -11.66
CA ARG A 318 0.35 15.52 -10.24
C ARG A 318 0.63 14.06 -9.90
N LEU A 319 0.92 13.22 -10.89
CA LEU A 319 1.12 11.79 -10.69
C LEU A 319 2.36 11.54 -9.82
N ARG A 320 2.13 10.93 -8.66
CA ARG A 320 3.16 10.53 -7.69
C ARG A 320 3.37 9.04 -7.64
N ARG A 321 2.35 8.25 -7.99
CA ARG A 321 2.38 6.78 -7.89
C ARG A 321 1.79 6.16 -9.16
N LEU A 322 2.58 5.32 -9.82
CA LEU A 322 2.14 4.52 -10.96
C LEU A 322 2.47 3.05 -10.70
N THR A 323 1.44 2.21 -10.63
CA THR A 323 1.55 0.77 -10.42
C THR A 323 1.00 0.02 -11.62
N LEU A 324 1.80 -0.86 -12.21
CA LEU A 324 1.41 -1.75 -13.30
C LEU A 324 1.86 -3.18 -12.96
N VAL A 325 0.96 -4.02 -12.48
CA VAL A 325 1.28 -5.38 -12.01
C VAL A 325 0.43 -6.41 -12.74
N ASP A 326 1.00 -7.53 -13.17
CA ASP A 326 0.25 -8.62 -13.84
C ASP A 326 -0.53 -8.07 -15.05
N CYS A 327 0.11 -7.17 -15.79
CA CYS A 327 -0.51 -6.42 -16.88
C CYS A 327 0.03 -6.89 -18.22
N HIS A 328 -0.79 -6.78 -19.26
CA HIS A 328 -0.33 -7.11 -20.59
C HIS A 328 0.76 -6.14 -21.06
N ALA A 329 1.88 -6.62 -21.63
CA ALA A 329 3.04 -5.82 -22.01
C ALA A 329 2.70 -4.66 -22.95
N SER A 330 1.79 -4.88 -23.92
CA SER A 330 1.32 -3.82 -24.82
C SER A 330 0.48 -2.74 -24.09
N LEU A 331 -0.26 -3.10 -23.03
CA LEU A 331 -0.99 -2.15 -22.21
C LEU A 331 -0.01 -1.28 -21.40
N VAL A 332 0.95 -1.92 -20.74
CA VAL A 332 2.05 -1.26 -20.02
C VAL A 332 2.73 -0.25 -20.94
N SER A 333 3.11 -0.67 -22.15
CA SER A 333 3.77 0.18 -23.13
C SER A 333 2.90 1.36 -23.58
N SER A 334 1.62 1.11 -23.89
CA SER A 334 0.69 2.16 -24.31
C SER A 334 0.44 3.20 -23.20
N VAL A 335 0.39 2.79 -21.93
CA VAL A 335 0.27 3.72 -20.80
C VAL A 335 1.55 4.56 -20.67
N LEU A 336 2.72 3.92 -20.62
CA LEU A 336 4.00 4.62 -20.46
C LEU A 336 4.34 5.55 -21.64
N ALA A 337 3.90 5.22 -22.86
CA ALA A 337 4.11 6.05 -24.04
C ALA A 337 3.25 7.33 -24.05
N ARG A 338 2.11 7.33 -23.34
CA ARG A 338 1.15 8.44 -23.34
C ARG A 338 1.26 9.32 -22.10
N VAL A 339 1.69 8.78 -20.97
CA VAL A 339 1.79 9.54 -19.71
C VAL A 339 2.95 10.54 -19.77
N GLU A 340 2.62 11.80 -19.55
CA GLU A 340 3.57 12.89 -19.34
C GLU A 340 3.58 13.26 -17.86
N THR A 341 4.76 13.21 -17.25
CA THR A 341 4.96 13.50 -15.82
C THR A 341 5.68 14.83 -15.65
N ALA A 342 5.47 15.51 -14.52
CA ALA A 342 6.26 16.68 -14.17
C ALA A 342 7.70 16.29 -13.81
N HIS A 343 8.57 17.29 -13.60
CA HIS A 343 9.92 17.07 -13.05
C HIS A 343 9.93 16.72 -11.55
N GLY A 344 8.77 16.64 -10.90
CA GLY A 344 8.65 16.18 -9.52
C GLY A 344 8.90 14.67 -9.39
N GLY A 345 9.22 14.20 -8.18
CA GLY A 345 9.46 12.79 -7.90
C GLY A 345 8.26 11.89 -8.21
N ILE A 346 8.52 10.69 -8.72
CA ILE A 346 7.51 9.64 -8.97
C ILE A 346 7.92 8.31 -8.35
N ALA A 347 6.96 7.58 -7.80
CA ALA A 347 7.08 6.18 -7.46
C ALA A 347 6.50 5.30 -8.58
N LEU A 348 7.36 4.53 -9.25
CA LEU A 348 6.97 3.64 -10.34
C LEU A 348 7.19 2.18 -9.92
N LEU A 349 6.12 1.38 -9.92
CA LEU A 349 6.16 -0.05 -9.67
C LEU A 349 5.63 -0.81 -10.89
N ILE A 350 6.49 -1.58 -11.54
CA ILE A 350 6.11 -2.46 -12.65
C ILE A 350 6.57 -3.87 -12.34
N LYS A 351 5.66 -4.85 -12.36
CA LYS A 351 5.97 -6.24 -11.98
C LYS A 351 5.11 -7.21 -12.77
N ASP A 352 5.67 -8.37 -13.12
CA ASP A 352 4.97 -9.50 -13.75
C ASP A 352 4.14 -9.05 -14.98
N TRP A 353 4.71 -8.93 -16.18
CA TRP A 353 3.92 -8.57 -17.39
C TRP A 353 3.91 -9.69 -18.41
N THR A 354 2.81 -9.78 -19.17
CA THR A 354 2.60 -10.86 -20.14
C THR A 354 2.17 -10.32 -21.52
N PRO A 355 2.62 -10.86 -22.66
CA PRO A 355 3.74 -11.77 -22.78
C PRO A 355 5.05 -11.09 -22.36
N SER A 356 6.06 -11.90 -22.00
CA SER A 356 7.39 -11.41 -21.69
C SER A 356 7.95 -10.56 -22.83
N ARG A 357 8.45 -9.38 -22.49
CA ARG A 357 9.07 -8.43 -23.42
C ARG A 357 10.23 -7.71 -22.72
N PRO A 358 11.30 -7.38 -23.45
CA PRO A 358 12.41 -6.63 -22.89
C PRO A 358 11.98 -5.21 -22.48
N LEU A 359 12.69 -4.62 -21.53
CA LEU A 359 12.37 -3.29 -20.99
C LEU A 359 12.32 -2.19 -22.06
N ASN A 360 13.17 -2.25 -23.07
CA ASN A 360 13.18 -1.29 -24.19
C ASN A 360 11.94 -1.40 -25.10
N ALA A 361 11.18 -2.50 -25.04
CA ALA A 361 9.91 -2.66 -25.75
C ALA A 361 8.72 -2.19 -24.90
N LEU A 362 8.86 -2.17 -23.57
CA LEU A 362 7.85 -1.62 -22.66
C LEU A 362 7.89 -0.10 -22.67
N PHE A 363 9.08 0.48 -22.50
CA PHE A 363 9.21 1.92 -22.38
C PHE A 363 9.43 2.60 -23.74
N PRO A 364 8.84 3.78 -23.94
CA PRO A 364 9.14 4.57 -25.13
C PRO A 364 10.62 4.97 -25.16
N PRO A 365 11.23 5.12 -26.36
CA PRO A 365 12.59 5.63 -26.51
C PRO A 365 12.80 6.96 -25.78
N PRO A 366 14.03 7.31 -25.34
CA PRO A 366 14.31 8.55 -24.61
C PRO A 366 13.82 9.81 -25.33
N ALA A 367 13.86 9.82 -26.67
CA ALA A 367 13.44 10.95 -27.50
C ALA A 367 11.92 11.21 -27.44
N THR A 368 11.12 10.19 -27.15
CA THR A 368 9.65 10.26 -27.10
C THR A 368 9.10 10.09 -25.69
N SER A 369 9.89 9.56 -24.75
CA SER A 369 9.54 9.44 -23.34
C SER A 369 9.34 10.81 -22.71
N ARG A 370 8.20 10.96 -22.02
CA ARG A 370 7.84 12.15 -21.25
C ARG A 370 7.79 11.88 -19.75
N LEU A 371 8.44 10.80 -19.32
CA LEU A 371 8.64 10.45 -17.92
C LEU A 371 9.77 11.30 -17.31
N HIS A 372 9.59 12.62 -17.33
CA HIS A 372 10.59 13.61 -16.91
C HIS A 372 11.08 13.43 -15.46
N ALA A 373 10.25 12.85 -14.60
CA ALA A 373 10.60 12.49 -13.23
C ALA A 373 11.77 11.49 -13.12
N LEU A 374 12.00 10.66 -14.15
CA LEU A 374 13.09 9.67 -14.15
C LEU A 374 14.47 10.29 -14.44
N ALA A 375 14.51 11.52 -14.97
CA ALA A 375 15.77 12.22 -15.23
C ALA A 375 16.51 12.61 -13.93
N GLY A 376 15.82 12.64 -12.78
CA GLY A 376 16.41 12.93 -11.47
C GLY A 376 17.05 11.73 -10.77
N VAL A 377 16.98 10.53 -11.35
CA VAL A 377 17.50 9.30 -10.75
C VAL A 377 19.04 9.35 -10.69
N THR A 378 19.59 9.08 -9.50
CA THR A 378 21.05 9.11 -9.24
C THR A 378 21.60 7.80 -8.71
N ALA A 379 20.73 6.86 -8.34
CA ALA A 379 21.10 5.55 -7.82
C ALA A 379 20.36 4.45 -8.58
N LEU A 380 21.06 3.35 -8.84
CA LEU A 380 20.54 2.17 -9.52
C LEU A 380 20.99 0.92 -8.78
N ALA A 381 20.11 -0.05 -8.58
CA ALA A 381 20.42 -1.37 -8.06
C ALA A 381 19.85 -2.42 -9.01
N LEU A 382 20.70 -3.34 -9.46
CA LEU A 382 20.33 -4.44 -10.33
C LEU A 382 20.54 -5.74 -9.54
N ASP A 383 19.49 -6.52 -9.36
CA ASP A 383 19.53 -7.83 -8.72
C ASP A 383 19.03 -8.88 -9.71
N TYR A 384 19.97 -9.52 -10.40
CA TYR A 384 19.69 -10.52 -11.43
C TYR A 384 19.01 -11.76 -10.85
N ASP A 385 19.41 -12.21 -9.67
CA ASP A 385 18.87 -13.43 -9.06
C ASP A 385 17.39 -13.25 -8.68
N ARG A 386 17.00 -12.02 -8.34
CA ARG A 386 15.60 -11.64 -8.12
C ARG A 386 14.90 -11.07 -9.35
N ALA A 387 15.61 -10.98 -10.47
CA ALA A 387 15.16 -10.33 -11.69
C ALA A 387 14.59 -8.92 -11.41
N GLU A 388 15.30 -8.11 -10.61
CA GLU A 388 14.78 -6.86 -10.08
C GLU A 388 15.70 -5.66 -10.38
N VAL A 389 15.11 -4.57 -10.87
CA VAL A 389 15.77 -3.28 -11.05
C VAL A 389 15.15 -2.28 -10.09
N ARG A 390 15.97 -1.64 -9.27
CA ARG A 390 15.55 -0.52 -8.41
C ARG A 390 16.31 0.73 -8.82
N ALA A 391 15.60 1.85 -8.97
CA ALA A 391 16.20 3.13 -9.30
C ALA A 391 15.71 4.20 -8.32
N GLY A 392 16.55 5.14 -7.92
CA GLY A 392 16.22 6.12 -6.89
C GLY A 392 17.02 7.41 -7.02
N GLY A 393 16.42 8.53 -6.59
CA GLY A 393 17.08 9.84 -6.62
C GLY A 393 16.15 10.94 -7.13
N GLY A 394 16.43 12.18 -6.74
CA GLY A 394 15.65 13.34 -7.21
C GLY A 394 14.18 13.34 -6.78
N GLY A 395 13.84 12.61 -5.70
CA GLY A 395 12.44 12.39 -5.26
C GLY A 395 11.74 11.22 -5.97
N SER A 396 12.37 10.59 -6.95
CA SER A 396 11.82 9.44 -7.66
C SER A 396 12.29 8.12 -7.06
N ALA A 397 11.45 7.10 -7.17
CA ALA A 397 11.75 5.73 -6.84
C ALA A 397 11.12 4.78 -7.86
N VAL A 398 11.88 3.84 -8.37
CA VAL A 398 11.45 2.90 -9.40
C VAL A 398 11.76 1.50 -8.93
N ARG A 399 10.81 0.58 -9.14
CA ARG A 399 10.99 -0.85 -8.95
C ARG A 399 10.39 -1.57 -10.14
N LEU A 400 11.24 -2.30 -10.86
CA LEU A 400 10.87 -3.14 -11.98
C LEU A 400 11.20 -4.58 -11.58
N ALA A 401 10.19 -5.43 -11.44
CA ALA A 401 10.38 -6.86 -11.26
C ALA A 401 10.14 -7.54 -12.60
N LEU A 402 11.21 -8.03 -13.18
CA LEU A 402 11.30 -8.70 -14.45
C LEU A 402 10.97 -10.18 -14.28
N GLU A 403 10.53 -10.84 -15.34
CA GLU A 403 10.50 -12.31 -15.33
C GLU A 403 11.93 -12.87 -15.38
N PRO A 404 12.18 -14.03 -14.73
CA PRO A 404 13.49 -14.67 -14.66
C PRO A 404 14.03 -15.16 -16.01
N ASP A 405 13.20 -15.17 -17.06
CA ASP A 405 13.54 -15.63 -18.41
C ASP A 405 14.05 -14.50 -19.33
N LEU A 406 14.64 -13.45 -18.74
CA LEU A 406 15.38 -12.42 -19.50
C LEU A 406 16.67 -13.02 -20.06
N ASP A 407 16.51 -13.74 -21.17
CA ASP A 407 17.54 -14.53 -21.84
C ASP A 407 18.74 -13.72 -22.38
N THR A 408 18.87 -12.42 -22.13
CA THR A 408 20.11 -11.68 -22.43
C THR A 408 20.27 -10.43 -21.55
N ALA A 409 21.23 -10.46 -20.61
CA ALA A 409 21.68 -9.24 -19.96
C ALA A 409 22.27 -8.21 -20.96
N ASP A 410 22.61 -8.64 -22.19
CA ASP A 410 22.92 -7.78 -23.33
C ASP A 410 21.80 -6.79 -23.68
N ALA A 411 20.54 -7.16 -23.51
CA ALA A 411 19.40 -6.26 -23.76
C ALA A 411 19.14 -5.30 -22.59
N LEU A 412 19.62 -5.63 -21.38
CA LEU A 412 19.35 -4.86 -20.18
C LEU A 412 20.11 -3.53 -20.17
N ALA A 413 21.41 -3.53 -20.50
CA ALA A 413 22.21 -2.30 -20.48
C ALA A 413 21.67 -1.22 -21.44
N PRO A 414 21.36 -1.52 -22.72
CA PRO A 414 20.71 -0.56 -23.62
C PRO A 414 19.33 -0.11 -23.12
N ALA A 415 18.55 -1.01 -22.50
CA ALA A 415 17.26 -0.65 -21.94
C ALA A 415 17.40 0.31 -20.75
N LEU A 416 18.32 0.05 -19.83
CA LEU A 416 18.61 0.95 -18.71
C LEU A 416 19.13 2.31 -19.20
N ALA A 417 19.95 2.32 -20.25
CA ALA A 417 20.40 3.56 -20.90
C ALA A 417 19.26 4.36 -21.54
N ALA A 418 18.19 3.67 -21.98
CA ALA A 418 17.00 4.31 -22.50
C ALA A 418 16.10 4.89 -21.38
N LEU A 419 16.16 4.34 -20.18
CA LEU A 419 15.30 4.72 -19.05
C LEU A 419 15.91 5.78 -18.16
N PHE A 420 17.20 5.64 -17.88
CA PHE A 420 17.89 6.41 -16.86
C PHE A 420 19.07 7.16 -17.47
N PRO A 421 19.36 8.38 -17.00
CA PRO A 421 20.55 9.12 -17.40
C PRO A 421 21.79 8.45 -16.78
N LEU A 422 22.36 7.44 -17.45
CA LEU A 422 23.54 6.70 -16.96
C LEU A 422 24.70 7.64 -16.57
N HIS A 423 24.89 8.72 -17.34
CA HIS A 423 25.90 9.74 -17.07
C HIS A 423 25.71 10.52 -15.76
N ALA A 424 24.51 10.51 -15.17
CA ALA A 424 24.17 11.20 -13.93
C ALA A 424 24.13 10.26 -12.71
N LEU A 425 24.24 8.94 -12.91
CA LEU A 425 24.24 7.96 -11.82
C LEU A 425 25.51 8.11 -10.97
N ARG A 426 25.31 8.23 -9.66
CA ARG A 426 26.36 8.38 -8.64
C ARG A 426 26.53 7.12 -7.79
N SER A 427 25.50 6.29 -7.68
CA SER A 427 25.52 5.06 -6.89
C SER A 427 24.98 3.90 -7.70
N VAL A 428 25.72 2.81 -7.82
CA VAL A 428 25.26 1.59 -8.48
C VAL A 428 25.51 0.39 -7.59
N ALA A 429 24.48 -0.43 -7.41
CA ALA A 429 24.58 -1.74 -6.77
C ALA A 429 24.28 -2.82 -7.81
N LEU A 430 25.12 -3.84 -7.91
CA LEU A 430 24.96 -4.95 -8.85
C LEU A 430 24.96 -6.26 -8.08
N ALA A 431 24.07 -7.17 -8.42
CA ALA A 431 23.94 -8.46 -7.74
C ALA A 431 23.50 -9.58 -8.68
N GLY A 432 24.08 -10.77 -8.51
CA GLY A 432 23.59 -12.03 -9.10
C GLY A 432 24.51 -12.70 -10.12
N ILE A 433 23.95 -13.64 -10.88
CA ILE A 433 24.68 -14.61 -11.72
C ILE A 433 25.45 -13.99 -12.90
N GLU A 434 26.59 -14.60 -13.24
CA GLU A 434 27.42 -14.26 -14.40
C GLU A 434 26.76 -14.62 -15.73
N LEU A 435 26.23 -13.62 -16.43
CA LEU A 435 25.80 -13.79 -17.83
C LEU A 435 26.84 -13.27 -18.84
N HIS A 436 27.74 -12.36 -18.43
CA HIS A 436 28.69 -11.70 -19.34
C HIS A 436 30.12 -11.56 -18.79
N GLY A 437 31.08 -11.43 -19.71
CA GLY A 437 32.50 -11.25 -19.39
C GLY A 437 32.87 -9.81 -18.98
N ALA A 438 34.11 -9.63 -18.52
CA ALA A 438 34.66 -8.32 -18.15
C ALA A 438 34.50 -7.21 -19.23
N PRO A 439 34.58 -7.49 -20.56
CA PRO A 439 34.39 -6.46 -21.59
C PRO A 439 32.99 -5.83 -21.58
N PHE A 440 31.94 -6.61 -21.33
CA PHE A 440 30.57 -6.10 -21.24
C PHE A 440 30.43 -5.15 -20.06
N TRP A 441 30.85 -5.59 -18.87
CA TRP A 441 30.79 -4.78 -17.65
C TRP A 441 31.65 -3.53 -17.74
N ARG A 442 32.79 -3.60 -18.43
CA ARG A 442 33.64 -2.44 -18.70
C ARG A 442 32.92 -1.42 -19.57
N GLY A 443 32.20 -1.86 -20.60
CA GLY A 443 31.36 -0.99 -21.43
C GLY A 443 30.25 -0.32 -20.62
N PHE A 444 29.55 -1.08 -19.78
CA PHE A 444 28.51 -0.55 -18.90
C PHE A 444 29.07 0.47 -17.89
N LEU A 445 30.15 0.15 -17.17
CA LEU A 445 30.80 1.06 -16.22
C LEU A 445 31.46 2.27 -16.91
N GLY A 446 31.90 2.12 -18.15
CA GLY A 446 32.38 3.22 -19.00
C GLY A 446 31.28 4.22 -19.35
N ALA A 447 30.01 3.78 -19.39
CA ALA A 447 28.85 4.66 -19.59
C ALA A 447 28.43 5.42 -18.30
N LEU A 448 29.14 5.22 -17.18
CA LEU A 448 28.84 5.80 -15.87
C LEU A 448 29.97 6.76 -15.39
N PRO A 449 30.22 7.88 -16.09
CA PRO A 449 31.30 8.81 -15.76
C PRO A 449 31.19 9.46 -14.37
N ALA A 450 29.97 9.64 -13.84
CA ALA A 450 29.70 10.27 -12.54
C ALA A 450 29.61 9.30 -11.35
N LEU A 451 29.88 8.01 -11.58
CA LEU A 451 29.75 6.98 -10.55
C LEU A 451 30.74 7.22 -9.42
N ALA A 452 30.25 7.43 -8.20
CA ALA A 452 31.05 7.65 -6.99
C ALA A 452 31.01 6.43 -6.06
N HIS A 453 29.92 5.67 -6.04
CA HIS A 453 29.74 4.51 -5.18
C HIS A 453 29.34 3.28 -6.02
N LEU A 454 30.11 2.21 -5.90
CA LEU A 454 29.82 0.92 -6.55
C LEU A 454 29.76 -0.17 -5.49
N ALA A 455 28.65 -0.91 -5.44
CA ALA A 455 28.51 -2.08 -4.58
C ALA A 455 28.30 -3.32 -5.44
N LEU A 456 29.10 -4.35 -5.21
CA LEU A 456 29.08 -5.59 -5.98
C LEU A 456 28.69 -6.76 -5.06
N TRP A 457 27.58 -7.42 -5.38
CA TRP A 457 27.16 -8.71 -4.81
C TRP A 457 27.54 -9.80 -5.79
N LEU A 458 28.70 -10.38 -5.53
CA LEU A 458 29.42 -11.21 -6.47
C LEU A 458 28.89 -12.65 -6.45
N PRO A 459 28.74 -13.28 -7.63
CA PRO A 459 28.35 -14.67 -7.73
C PRO A 459 29.49 -15.59 -7.28
N PRO A 460 29.21 -16.83 -6.84
CA PRO A 460 30.26 -17.78 -6.44
C PRO A 460 31.16 -18.23 -7.61
N THR A 461 30.72 -18.07 -8.86
CA THR A 461 31.43 -18.49 -10.07
C THR A 461 32.14 -17.30 -10.71
N GLN A 462 33.47 -17.39 -10.86
CA GLN A 462 34.37 -16.36 -11.46
C GLN A 462 34.15 -14.89 -11.02
N PRO A 463 33.91 -14.63 -9.72
CA PRO A 463 33.55 -13.30 -9.21
C PRO A 463 34.56 -12.18 -9.51
N GLN A 464 35.81 -12.52 -9.80
CA GLN A 464 36.87 -11.58 -10.17
C GLN A 464 36.54 -10.74 -11.43
N LYS A 465 35.73 -11.26 -12.37
CA LYS A 465 35.45 -10.57 -13.64
C LYS A 465 34.81 -9.18 -13.47
N TRP A 466 33.96 -9.02 -12.45
CA TRP A 466 33.25 -7.77 -12.18
C TRP A 466 34.21 -6.70 -11.67
N VAL A 467 35.22 -7.11 -10.89
CA VAL A 467 36.27 -6.22 -10.40
C VAL A 467 37.27 -5.93 -11.52
N GLU A 468 37.66 -6.93 -12.32
CA GLU A 468 38.53 -6.75 -13.50
C GLU A 468 37.93 -5.79 -14.54
N ALA A 469 36.60 -5.67 -14.60
CA ALA A 469 35.91 -4.71 -15.46
C ALA A 469 36.18 -3.24 -15.10
N LEU A 470 36.69 -2.95 -13.89
CA LEU A 470 37.11 -1.61 -13.47
C LEU A 470 38.50 -1.22 -14.00
N ARG A 471 39.21 -2.15 -14.65
CA ARG A 471 40.47 -1.90 -15.35
C ARG A 471 40.18 -1.52 -16.81
N PRO A 472 40.82 -0.48 -17.37
CA PRO A 472 40.68 -0.14 -18.78
C PRO A 472 41.37 -1.16 -19.69
N ASP A 473 40.92 -1.25 -20.93
CA ASP A 473 41.72 -1.86 -22.01
C ASP A 473 42.83 -0.89 -22.44
N ALA A 474 43.92 -1.42 -22.99
CA ALA A 474 45.07 -0.61 -23.41
C ALA A 474 44.65 0.58 -24.29
N GLY A 475 44.87 1.80 -23.80
CA GLY A 475 44.54 3.04 -24.52
C GLY A 475 43.09 3.52 -24.41
N THR A 476 42.26 2.93 -23.53
CA THR A 476 40.89 3.40 -23.26
C THR A 476 40.80 4.15 -21.92
N ALA A 477 39.78 5.00 -21.78
CA ALA A 477 39.55 5.74 -20.54
C ALA A 477 39.15 4.78 -19.40
N TYR A 478 39.48 5.16 -18.16
CA TYR A 478 39.06 4.38 -16.99
C TYR A 478 37.53 4.29 -16.90
N PRO A 479 36.96 3.08 -16.76
CA PRO A 479 35.55 2.93 -16.41
C PRO A 479 35.30 3.51 -15.01
N ALA A 480 34.19 4.22 -14.85
CA ALA A 480 33.85 4.95 -13.62
C ALA A 480 35.05 5.76 -13.05
N PRO A 481 35.53 6.80 -13.76
CA PRO A 481 36.76 7.51 -13.40
C PRO A 481 36.65 8.26 -12.06
N LEU A 482 35.42 8.61 -11.63
CA LEU A 482 35.11 9.30 -10.39
C LEU A 482 34.74 8.35 -9.23
N LEU A 483 34.95 7.04 -9.40
CA LEU A 483 34.65 6.06 -8.36
C LEU A 483 35.44 6.40 -7.09
N ASP A 484 34.72 6.57 -5.99
CA ASP A 484 35.26 7.00 -4.70
C ASP A 484 35.19 5.87 -3.66
N THR A 485 34.10 5.08 -3.73
CA THR A 485 33.83 3.95 -2.84
C THR A 485 33.53 2.69 -3.62
N LEU A 486 34.26 1.61 -3.34
CA LEU A 486 33.98 0.27 -3.83
C LEU A 486 33.57 -0.63 -2.65
N THR A 487 32.41 -1.27 -2.74
CA THR A 487 31.94 -2.26 -1.78
C THR A 487 31.87 -3.63 -2.43
N VAL A 488 32.46 -4.63 -1.78
CA VAL A 488 32.57 -6.00 -2.28
C VAL A 488 31.95 -6.96 -1.28
N PHE A 489 31.03 -7.80 -1.75
CA PHE A 489 30.35 -8.82 -0.96
C PHE A 489 29.97 -10.01 -1.87
N PRO A 490 30.15 -11.28 -1.49
CA PRO A 490 31.06 -11.77 -0.48
C PRO A 490 32.55 -11.56 -0.88
N PRO A 491 33.48 -11.59 0.08
CA PRO A 491 34.91 -11.34 -0.15
C PRO A 491 35.64 -12.62 -0.55
N TYR A 492 35.37 -13.13 -1.76
CA TYR A 492 36.08 -14.31 -2.26
C TYR A 492 37.59 -14.05 -2.42
N PRO A 493 38.48 -15.03 -2.16
CA PRO A 493 39.93 -14.84 -2.29
C PRO A 493 40.34 -14.25 -3.65
N ALA A 494 39.85 -14.84 -4.76
CA ALA A 494 40.14 -14.37 -6.11
C ALA A 494 39.68 -12.93 -6.38
N VAL A 495 38.66 -12.46 -5.68
CA VAL A 495 38.15 -11.08 -5.78
C VAL A 495 39.05 -10.12 -5.05
N LEU A 496 39.56 -10.50 -3.88
CA LEU A 496 40.48 -9.67 -3.11
C LEU A 496 41.80 -9.50 -3.87
N ASP A 497 42.31 -10.57 -4.49
CA ASP A 497 43.49 -10.51 -5.36
C ASP A 497 43.25 -9.60 -6.57
N ALA A 498 42.11 -9.78 -7.26
CA ALA A 498 41.74 -8.92 -8.39
C ALA A 498 41.52 -7.47 -7.98
N ALA A 499 40.91 -7.23 -6.80
CA ALA A 499 40.71 -5.90 -6.25
C ALA A 499 42.06 -5.24 -5.95
N ALA A 500 43.01 -5.93 -5.31
CA ALA A 500 44.35 -5.40 -5.06
C ALA A 500 45.02 -4.95 -6.37
N ALA A 501 44.98 -5.78 -7.42
CA ALA A 501 45.56 -5.46 -8.72
C ALA A 501 44.88 -4.26 -9.40
N VAL A 502 43.55 -4.15 -9.31
CA VAL A 502 42.78 -3.03 -9.86
C VAL A 502 43.03 -1.73 -9.08
N LEU A 503 43.08 -1.80 -7.75
CA LEU A 503 43.34 -0.65 -6.89
C LEU A 503 44.74 -0.10 -7.11
N GLN A 504 45.74 -0.98 -7.23
CA GLN A 504 47.10 -0.58 -7.57
C GLN A 504 47.15 0.16 -8.91
N ALA A 505 46.59 -0.44 -9.97
CA ALA A 505 46.59 0.18 -11.30
C ALA A 505 45.87 1.55 -11.29
N ARG A 506 44.72 1.64 -10.60
CA ARG A 506 43.99 2.90 -10.45
C ARG A 506 44.79 3.95 -9.68
N ALA A 507 45.50 3.57 -8.62
CA ALA A 507 46.31 4.48 -7.84
C ALA A 507 47.51 5.01 -8.64
N GLU A 508 48.18 4.15 -9.40
CA GLU A 508 49.30 4.50 -10.28
C GLU A 508 48.88 5.49 -11.39
N ASP A 509 47.67 5.31 -11.94
CA ASP A 509 47.11 6.17 -12.99
C ASP A 509 46.35 7.40 -12.45
N GLY A 510 46.39 7.67 -11.14
CA GLY A 510 45.79 8.88 -10.53
C GLY A 510 44.28 8.81 -10.26
N HIS A 511 43.66 7.64 -10.39
CA HIS A 511 42.25 7.35 -10.12
C HIS A 511 42.02 6.61 -8.79
N ARG A 512 42.78 7.00 -7.75
CA ARG A 512 42.77 6.39 -6.42
C ARG A 512 41.37 6.41 -5.78
N LEU A 513 40.94 5.29 -5.20
CA LEU A 513 39.70 5.21 -4.42
C LEU A 513 39.93 5.76 -3.00
N ARG A 514 38.92 6.39 -2.39
CA ARG A 514 38.98 6.75 -0.97
C ARG A 514 38.64 5.58 -0.05
N VAL A 515 37.64 4.78 -0.40
CA VAL A 515 37.13 3.74 0.51
C VAL A 515 36.93 2.42 -0.21
N LEU A 516 37.54 1.37 0.35
CA LEU A 516 37.22 -0.03 0.02
C LEU A 516 36.46 -0.65 1.19
N ASN A 517 35.20 -1.03 0.97
CA ASN A 517 34.42 -1.78 1.93
C ASN A 517 34.44 -3.27 1.56
N VAL A 518 35.02 -4.09 2.44
CA VAL A 518 34.99 -5.54 2.34
C VAL A 518 33.96 -6.03 3.35
N VAL A 519 32.89 -6.67 2.87
CA VAL A 519 31.75 -7.03 3.73
C VAL A 519 31.53 -8.54 3.70
N MET A 520 31.30 -9.14 4.86
CA MET A 520 30.99 -10.57 5.01
C MET A 520 29.65 -10.77 5.74
N GLU A 521 28.89 -11.80 5.36
CA GLU A 521 27.68 -12.19 6.08
C GLU A 521 28.03 -12.92 7.39
N GLU A 522 27.45 -12.51 8.51
CA GLU A 522 27.69 -13.06 9.85
C GLU A 522 27.48 -14.59 9.90
N ARG A 523 26.50 -15.08 9.12
CA ARG A 523 26.12 -16.49 9.06
C ARG A 523 26.86 -17.29 8.00
N THR A 524 27.82 -16.70 7.28
CA THR A 524 28.54 -17.41 6.22
C THR A 524 29.24 -18.64 6.81
N ARG A 525 29.02 -19.82 6.22
CA ARG A 525 29.63 -21.08 6.67
C ARG A 525 30.87 -21.46 5.87
N ASP A 526 31.17 -20.68 4.84
CA ASP A 526 32.31 -20.90 3.97
C ASP A 526 33.62 -20.52 4.69
N ALA A 527 34.46 -21.53 4.91
CA ALA A 527 35.73 -21.36 5.60
C ALA A 527 36.77 -20.59 4.76
N GLU A 528 36.68 -20.64 3.44
CA GLU A 528 37.57 -19.91 2.54
C GLU A 528 37.26 -18.42 2.58
N ILE A 529 35.98 -18.06 2.51
CA ILE A 529 35.53 -16.66 2.63
C ILE A 529 35.93 -16.07 3.98
N ARG A 530 35.74 -16.81 5.08
CA ARG A 530 36.14 -16.36 6.43
C ARG A 530 37.65 -16.15 6.54
N ARG A 531 38.45 -17.11 6.07
CA ARG A 531 39.92 -16.98 6.08
C ARG A 531 40.40 -15.82 5.23
N ALA A 532 39.78 -15.60 4.07
CA ALA A 532 40.10 -14.47 3.19
C ALA A 532 39.75 -13.13 3.83
N PHE A 533 38.60 -13.05 4.51
CA PHE A 533 38.16 -11.86 5.24
C PHE A 533 39.04 -11.55 6.46
N GLU A 534 39.31 -12.56 7.30
CA GLU A 534 40.16 -12.42 8.50
C GLU A 534 41.65 -12.21 8.16
N GLY A 535 42.10 -12.80 7.05
CA GLY A 535 43.48 -12.73 6.57
C GLY A 535 43.78 -11.56 5.63
N LEU A 536 42.84 -10.63 5.45
CA LEU A 536 43.00 -9.46 4.57
C LEU A 536 44.15 -8.57 5.08
N ASP A 537 45.15 -8.34 4.25
CA ASP A 537 46.22 -7.38 4.54
C ASP A 537 45.74 -5.94 4.29
N ILE A 538 45.10 -5.38 5.32
CA ILE A 538 44.60 -4.00 5.30
C ILE A 538 45.74 -3.01 4.99
N ALA A 539 46.92 -3.21 5.59
CA ALA A 539 48.05 -2.29 5.45
C ALA A 539 48.60 -2.27 4.02
N ALA A 540 48.59 -3.42 3.33
CA ALA A 540 48.95 -3.48 1.91
C ALA A 540 47.92 -2.77 1.03
N LEU A 541 46.62 -2.92 1.29
CA LEU A 541 45.56 -2.29 0.50
C LEU A 541 45.48 -0.76 0.73
N GLU A 542 45.73 -0.29 1.96
CA GLU A 542 45.79 1.15 2.29
C GLU A 542 46.95 1.90 1.61
N GLN A 543 47.89 1.19 0.97
CA GLN A 543 48.86 1.82 0.06
C GLN A 543 48.19 2.40 -1.18
N PHE A 544 47.10 1.78 -1.63
CA PHE A 544 46.40 2.09 -2.88
C PHE A 544 45.03 2.75 -2.67
N VAL A 545 44.52 2.79 -1.44
CA VAL A 545 43.21 3.33 -1.05
C VAL A 545 43.37 4.20 0.19
N ASP A 546 42.55 5.22 0.42
CA ASP A 546 42.72 6.05 1.63
C ASP A 546 42.28 5.33 2.91
N ARG A 547 41.30 4.44 2.81
CA ARG A 547 40.77 3.67 3.94
C ARG A 547 40.19 2.33 3.47
N VAL A 548 40.50 1.27 4.21
CA VAL A 548 39.82 -0.04 4.08
C VAL A 548 38.90 -0.24 5.28
N VAL A 549 37.67 -0.65 5.03
CA VAL A 549 36.67 -0.99 6.06
C VAL A 549 36.32 -2.46 5.93
N GLN A 550 36.51 -3.20 7.01
CA GLN A 550 35.99 -4.55 7.15
C GLN A 550 34.71 -4.50 7.97
N ASP A 551 33.62 -5.05 7.44
CA ASP A 551 32.33 -5.08 8.13
C ASP A 551 31.66 -6.46 8.08
N VAL A 552 30.95 -6.81 9.15
CA VAL A 552 30.22 -8.07 9.29
C VAL A 552 28.75 -7.76 9.53
N VAL A 553 27.89 -8.27 8.65
CA VAL A 553 26.47 -7.92 8.62
C VAL A 553 25.60 -9.15 8.73
N SER A 554 24.49 -9.03 9.46
CA SER A 554 23.54 -10.13 9.65
C SER A 554 22.82 -10.54 8.36
N ARG A 555 22.59 -9.56 7.48
CA ARG A 555 22.12 -9.70 6.09
C ARG A 555 22.45 -8.40 5.37
N TYR A 556 23.32 -8.41 4.35
CA TYR A 556 23.60 -7.17 3.61
C TYR A 556 22.41 -6.82 2.71
N GLY A 557 21.70 -5.75 3.03
CA GLY A 557 20.77 -5.08 2.12
C GLY A 557 21.37 -3.72 1.82
N HIS A 558 21.66 -3.44 0.56
CA HIS A 558 22.17 -2.12 0.17
C HIS A 558 21.10 -1.10 0.55
N GLU A 559 21.43 -0.14 1.41
CA GLU A 559 20.53 0.97 1.71
C GLU A 559 20.31 1.74 0.41
N PHE A 560 19.17 1.49 -0.21
CA PHE A 560 18.82 2.12 -1.47
C PHE A 560 18.16 3.46 -1.15
N PRO A 561 18.58 4.57 -1.76
CA PRO A 561 18.02 5.89 -1.48
C PRO A 561 16.61 5.98 -2.07
N VAL A 562 15.63 5.50 -1.29
CA VAL A 562 14.20 5.65 -1.56
C VAL A 562 13.69 6.80 -0.69
N PRO A 563 13.08 7.84 -1.29
CA PRO A 563 12.37 8.87 -0.55
C PRO A 563 11.43 8.26 0.48
N GLU A 564 11.38 8.82 1.69
CA GLU A 564 10.59 8.26 2.79
C GLU A 564 9.11 8.10 2.42
N GLU A 565 8.56 9.07 1.67
CA GLU A 565 7.19 9.05 1.15
C GLU A 565 6.90 7.90 0.16
N HIS A 566 7.93 7.31 -0.44
CA HIS A 566 7.81 6.23 -1.42
C HIS A 566 8.28 4.87 -0.90
N ARG A 567 8.90 4.83 0.30
CA ARG A 567 9.51 3.62 0.85
C ARG A 567 8.49 2.49 1.05
N ALA A 568 7.33 2.81 1.62
CA ALA A 568 6.27 1.82 1.84
C ALA A 568 5.66 1.32 0.53
N PHE A 569 5.57 2.19 -0.48
CA PHE A 569 4.99 1.85 -1.80
C PHE A 569 5.92 0.92 -2.59
N ILE A 570 7.21 1.26 -2.68
CA ILE A 570 8.19 0.47 -3.42
C ILE A 570 8.50 -0.87 -2.74
N ALA A 571 8.30 -0.97 -1.42
CA ALA A 571 8.49 -2.22 -0.68
C ALA A 571 7.39 -3.27 -0.92
N GLN A 572 6.26 -2.90 -1.54
CA GLN A 572 5.18 -3.82 -1.96
C GLN A 572 5.70 -4.73 -3.07
#